data_AF-A0A3P7L739-F1
#
_entry.id   AF-A0A3P7L739-F1
#
_cell.length_a   1.000
_cell.length_b   1.000
_cell.length_c   1.000
_cell.angle_alpha   90.00
_cell.angle_beta   90.00
_cell.angle_gamma   90.00
#
_symmetry.space_group_name_H-M   'P 1'
#
loop_
_entity.id
_entity.type
_entity.pdbx_description
1 polymer ?
#
loop_
_entity_poly.entity_id
_entity_poly.type
_entity_poly.pdbx_seq_one_letter_code
_entity_poly.pdbx_strand_id
1 'polypeptide(L)'
;MQDAFSRNSDFDLDIDDKRHQSLTSMSTCLLLKYFLQVPTDMKQISVFGCGAMGTNIANLLAENVARLDDYKKTILWFVRDEECFGERLIDVINGNRENPKYAPNVHLKDNIEANGDAAAVASASDVIFFVYATRHGLLMTETTETVPDQVIRLVSEEILRVTKSPCVVVSGGVNAKGLANGDFAEATIGCPNPERAEEAKLLLQVKYPTTSSHSATVTALSYFSTPVVGL
;
A
#
# COMPACT_ATOMS: atom_id res chain seq x y z
N MET A 1 67.82 -35.97 -5.74
CA MET A 1 67.74 -36.84 -4.56
C MET A 1 66.26 -36.84 -4.17
N GLN A 2 65.46 -37.67 -4.86
CA GLN A 2 64.97 -38.99 -4.36
C GLN A 2 64.01 -38.76 -3.18
N ASP A 3 62.75 -39.19 -3.12
CA ASP A 3 61.89 -40.17 -3.80
C ASP A 3 60.43 -39.74 -3.47
N ALA A 4 59.39 -39.80 -4.31
CA ALA A 4 58.77 -40.95 -4.98
C ALA A 4 58.25 -42.05 -4.04
N PHE A 5 57.00 -41.96 -3.58
CA PHE A 5 56.10 -43.11 -3.32
C PHE A 5 54.65 -42.60 -3.44
N SER A 6 54.00 -42.73 -4.62
CA SER A 6 53.13 -43.85 -5.04
C SER A 6 51.75 -43.80 -4.36
N ARG A 7 50.56 -43.94 -4.98
CA ARG A 7 50.09 -44.57 -6.24
C ARG A 7 48.77 -43.86 -6.61
N ASN A 8 48.50 -43.42 -7.85
CA ASN A 8 48.15 -44.15 -9.08
C ASN A 8 46.97 -45.12 -8.99
N SER A 9 45.89 -44.78 -9.71
CA SER A 9 45.34 -45.56 -10.83
C SER A 9 44.26 -44.69 -11.52
N ASP A 10 44.61 -43.98 -12.60
CA ASP A 10 44.45 -44.42 -14.00
C ASP A 10 42.97 -44.58 -14.41
N PHE A 11 42.50 -43.67 -15.27
CA PHE A 11 41.98 -44.08 -16.58
C PHE A 11 42.09 -42.90 -17.56
N ASP A 12 42.78 -43.20 -18.65
CA ASP A 12 43.14 -42.33 -19.76
C ASP A 12 41.97 -42.19 -20.76
N LEU A 13 42.20 -41.39 -21.80
CA LEU A 13 41.46 -41.26 -23.07
C LEU A 13 40.60 -40.01 -23.26
N ASP A 14 41.26 -39.00 -23.81
CA ASP A 14 41.10 -38.53 -25.19
C ASP A 14 39.74 -38.02 -25.72
N ILE A 15 39.89 -36.84 -26.33
CA ILE A 15 39.33 -36.44 -27.63
C ILE A 15 37.94 -35.74 -27.67
N ASP A 16 38.08 -34.47 -28.06
CA ASP A 16 37.30 -33.67 -29.00
C ASP A 16 35.98 -32.94 -28.64
N ASP A 17 36.08 -31.64 -28.92
CA ASP A 17 35.18 -30.90 -29.82
C ASP A 17 33.73 -30.65 -29.38
N LYS A 18 33.51 -30.03 -28.19
CA LYS A 18 32.19 -29.42 -27.83
C LYS A 18 32.22 -28.19 -26.90
N ARG A 19 33.29 -27.37 -26.86
CA ARG A 19 33.40 -26.24 -25.89
C ARG A 19 33.35 -24.82 -26.47
N HIS A 20 32.79 -24.63 -27.67
CA HIS A 20 32.64 -23.28 -28.24
C HIS A 20 31.19 -22.84 -28.54
N GLN A 21 30.18 -23.58 -28.06
CA GLN A 21 28.77 -23.16 -28.17
C GLN A 21 28.04 -22.92 -26.83
N SER A 22 28.68 -23.07 -25.67
CA SER A 22 28.01 -22.89 -24.36
C SER A 22 28.34 -21.58 -23.63
N LEU A 23 29.32 -20.81 -24.08
CA LEU A 23 29.76 -19.59 -23.38
C LEU A 23 28.89 -18.36 -23.69
N THR A 24 28.26 -18.28 -24.87
CA THR A 24 27.37 -17.14 -25.22
C THR A 24 26.03 -17.22 -24.49
N SER A 25 25.48 -18.41 -24.28
CA SER A 25 24.21 -18.64 -23.57
C SER A 25 24.31 -18.35 -22.07
N MET A 26 25.42 -18.76 -21.44
CA MET A 26 25.66 -18.49 -20.02
C MET A 26 25.90 -17.00 -19.73
N SER A 27 26.63 -16.28 -20.61
CA SER A 27 26.87 -14.83 -20.44
C SER A 27 25.62 -13.97 -20.66
N THR A 28 24.74 -14.32 -21.61
CA THR A 28 23.44 -13.63 -21.75
C THR A 28 22.48 -13.97 -20.62
N CYS A 29 22.48 -15.20 -20.11
CA CYS A 29 21.65 -15.59 -18.96
C CYS A 29 22.13 -14.94 -17.65
N LEU A 30 23.45 -14.77 -17.45
CA LEU A 30 23.99 -14.01 -16.31
C LEU A 30 23.64 -12.52 -16.40
N LEU A 31 23.73 -11.92 -17.58
CA LEU A 31 23.37 -10.50 -17.81
C LEU A 31 21.86 -10.25 -17.59
N LEU A 32 20.99 -11.18 -17.98
CA LEU A 32 19.55 -11.08 -17.67
C LEU A 32 19.25 -11.22 -16.17
N LYS A 33 19.98 -12.08 -15.44
CA LYS A 33 19.82 -12.23 -13.98
C LYS A 33 20.21 -10.97 -13.20
N TYR A 34 21.21 -10.23 -13.66
CA TYR A 34 21.66 -8.99 -13.00
C TYR A 34 20.73 -7.79 -13.24
N PHE A 35 19.96 -7.78 -14.33
CA PHE A 35 18.99 -6.71 -14.63
C PHE A 35 17.58 -6.94 -14.06
N LEU A 36 17.35 -8.08 -13.39
CA LEU A 36 16.06 -8.44 -12.80
C LEU A 36 16.18 -8.78 -11.30
N GLN A 37 17.01 -8.06 -10.54
CA GLN A 37 16.76 -7.94 -9.11
C GLN A 37 15.56 -7.00 -8.92
N VAL A 38 14.38 -7.48 -9.32
CA VAL A 38 13.09 -6.93 -8.93
C VAL A 38 13.06 -7.00 -7.40
N PRO A 39 12.72 -5.92 -6.67
CA PRO A 39 12.52 -5.98 -5.24
C PRO A 39 11.62 -7.17 -4.91
N THR A 40 12.15 -8.14 -4.18
CA THR A 40 11.50 -9.45 -3.97
C THR A 40 10.33 -9.40 -2.99
N ASP A 41 10.17 -8.30 -2.27
CA ASP A 41 9.09 -8.13 -1.29
C ASP A 41 8.01 -7.21 -1.84
N MET A 42 6.86 -7.80 -2.13
CA MET A 42 5.64 -7.07 -2.48
C MET A 42 5.22 -6.16 -1.32
N LYS A 43 4.84 -4.92 -1.64
CA LYS A 43 4.40 -3.94 -0.63
C LYS A 43 3.05 -4.33 -0.02
N GLN A 44 2.95 -4.26 1.30
CA GLN A 44 1.71 -4.44 2.05
C GLN A 44 0.99 -3.10 2.22
N ILE A 45 -0.28 -3.06 1.81
CA ILE A 45 -1.17 -1.91 2.02
C ILE A 45 -2.03 -2.13 3.25
N SER A 46 -2.25 -1.07 4.03
CA SER A 46 -3.29 -1.06 5.05
C SER A 46 -4.14 0.20 5.07
N VAL A 47 -5.32 0.06 5.68
CA VAL A 47 -6.26 1.15 5.92
C VAL A 47 -6.49 1.30 7.41
N PHE A 48 -6.41 2.53 7.90
CA PHE A 48 -6.70 2.91 9.28
C PHE A 48 -7.92 3.82 9.29
N GLY A 49 -9.05 3.29 9.76
CA GLY A 49 -10.33 3.99 9.79
C GLY A 49 -11.46 3.07 9.30
N CYS A 50 -12.45 2.85 10.15
CA CYS A 50 -13.54 1.90 9.90
C CYS A 50 -14.90 2.55 9.59
N GLY A 51 -14.92 3.86 9.34
CA GLY A 51 -16.13 4.58 8.93
C GLY A 51 -16.53 4.29 7.48
N ALA A 52 -17.57 4.99 7.00
CA ALA A 52 -18.09 4.81 5.64
C ALA A 52 -17.01 5.03 4.57
N MET A 53 -16.21 6.11 4.69
CA MET A 53 -15.11 6.37 3.77
C MET A 53 -14.00 5.31 3.85
N GLY A 54 -13.56 4.94 5.06
CA GLY A 54 -12.50 3.94 5.25
C GLY A 54 -12.89 2.58 4.67
N THR A 55 -14.16 2.18 4.83
CA THR A 55 -14.70 0.96 4.22
C THR A 55 -14.61 0.99 2.70
N ASN A 56 -15.07 2.08 2.07
CA ASN A 56 -15.05 2.19 0.61
C ASN A 56 -13.63 2.33 0.05
N ILE A 57 -12.72 2.99 0.77
CA ILE A 57 -11.31 3.05 0.40
C ILE A 57 -10.65 1.68 0.50
N ALA A 58 -10.92 0.89 1.56
CA ALA A 58 -10.42 -0.49 1.64
C ALA A 58 -10.90 -1.33 0.45
N ASN A 59 -12.17 -1.19 0.05
CA ASN A 59 -12.73 -1.86 -1.12
C ASN A 59 -12.08 -1.44 -2.44
N LEU A 60 -11.90 -0.13 -2.64
CA LEU A 60 -11.22 0.42 -3.82
C LEU A 60 -9.78 -0.08 -3.92
N LEU A 61 -9.04 -0.01 -2.81
CA LEU A 61 -7.66 -0.48 -2.76
C LEU A 61 -7.59 -1.98 -3.05
N ALA A 62 -8.48 -2.78 -2.46
CA ALA A 62 -8.57 -4.22 -2.69
C ALA A 62 -8.79 -4.56 -4.17
N GLU A 63 -9.65 -3.81 -4.86
CA GLU A 63 -9.85 -3.95 -6.30
C GLU A 63 -8.61 -3.56 -7.11
N ASN A 64 -7.94 -2.47 -6.73
CA ASN A 64 -6.77 -1.99 -7.45
C ASN A 64 -5.53 -2.87 -7.22
N VAL A 65 -5.24 -3.32 -6.00
CA VAL A 65 -4.06 -4.18 -5.76
C VAL A 65 -4.20 -5.56 -6.41
N ALA A 66 -5.43 -6.04 -6.63
CA ALA A 66 -5.68 -7.30 -7.33
C ALA A 66 -4.96 -7.34 -8.70
N ARG A 67 -4.88 -6.19 -9.38
CA ARG A 67 -4.29 -6.00 -10.71
C ARG A 67 -2.87 -5.40 -10.73
N LEU A 68 -2.21 -5.25 -9.57
CA LEU A 68 -0.85 -4.68 -9.48
C LEU A 68 0.13 -5.71 -8.92
N ASP A 69 1.26 -5.93 -9.60
CA ASP A 69 2.19 -7.02 -9.25
C ASP A 69 3.15 -6.67 -8.11
N ASP A 70 3.40 -5.39 -7.87
CA ASP A 70 4.32 -4.92 -6.83
C ASP A 70 3.71 -4.90 -5.41
N TYR A 71 2.46 -5.37 -5.26
CA TYR A 71 1.70 -5.30 -4.01
C TYR A 71 1.14 -6.64 -3.59
N LYS A 72 1.13 -6.87 -2.28
CA LYS A 72 0.37 -7.97 -1.69
C LYS A 72 -1.11 -7.75 -2.00
N LYS A 73 -1.78 -8.83 -2.38
CA LYS A 73 -3.18 -8.77 -2.79
C LYS A 73 -4.13 -8.52 -1.62
N THR A 74 -3.73 -8.89 -0.41
CA THR A 74 -4.52 -8.66 0.81
C THR A 74 -4.39 -7.21 1.27
N ILE A 75 -5.51 -6.56 1.58
CA ILE A 75 -5.57 -5.30 2.30
C ILE A 75 -5.76 -5.58 3.79
N LEU A 76 -4.83 -5.11 4.62
CA LEU A 76 -5.00 -5.14 6.07
C LEU A 76 -5.83 -3.93 6.49
N TRP A 77 -6.90 -4.13 7.24
CA TRP A 77 -7.79 -3.07 7.66
C TRP A 77 -7.87 -3.00 9.17
N PHE A 78 -7.28 -1.94 9.75
CA PHE A 78 -7.45 -1.67 11.16
C PHE A 78 -8.88 -1.17 11.43
N VAL A 79 -9.65 -1.98 12.15
CA VAL A 79 -11.01 -1.70 12.60
C VAL A 79 -10.99 -1.60 14.11
N ARG A 80 -11.49 -0.48 14.65
CA ARG A 80 -11.59 -0.30 16.10
C ARG A 80 -12.46 -1.39 16.69
N ASP A 81 -12.06 -1.92 17.85
CA ASP A 81 -12.87 -2.90 18.58
C ASP A 81 -14.16 -2.21 19.05
N GLU A 82 -15.23 -2.51 18.32
CA GLU A 82 -16.56 -1.96 18.50
C GLU A 82 -17.59 -3.06 18.31
N GLU A 83 -18.76 -2.89 18.90
CA GLU A 83 -19.88 -3.79 18.69
C GLU A 83 -20.89 -3.25 17.67
N CYS A 84 -21.53 -4.17 16.97
CA CYS A 84 -22.69 -3.95 16.10
C CYS A 84 -23.67 -5.11 16.27
N PHE A 85 -24.91 -4.82 16.66
CA PHE A 85 -25.94 -5.83 16.93
C PHE A 85 -25.55 -6.90 17.96
N GLY A 86 -24.69 -6.58 18.93
CA GLY A 86 -24.23 -7.51 19.97
C GLY A 86 -23.08 -8.43 19.55
N GLU A 87 -22.55 -8.26 18.33
CA GLU A 87 -21.36 -8.95 17.85
C GLU A 87 -20.22 -7.96 17.62
N ARG A 88 -18.98 -8.42 17.72
CA ARG A 88 -17.80 -7.59 17.42
C ARG A 88 -17.79 -7.25 15.93
N LEU A 89 -17.65 -5.96 15.63
CA LEU A 89 -17.69 -5.44 14.27
C LEU A 89 -16.63 -6.09 13.37
N ILE A 90 -15.45 -6.41 13.91
CA ILE A 90 -14.37 -7.11 13.20
C ILE A 90 -14.83 -8.49 12.73
N ASP A 91 -15.48 -9.25 13.62
CA ASP A 91 -15.93 -10.61 13.36
C ASP A 91 -17.06 -10.60 12.32
N VAL A 92 -17.99 -9.64 12.45
CA VAL A 92 -19.06 -9.40 11.46
C VAL A 92 -18.49 -9.02 10.10
N ILE A 93 -17.50 -8.12 10.04
CA ILE A 93 -16.87 -7.70 8.77
C ILE A 93 -16.19 -8.87 8.08
N ASN A 94 -15.39 -9.65 8.81
CA ASN A 94 -14.65 -10.77 8.23
C ASN A 94 -15.59 -11.91 7.81
N GLY A 95 -16.64 -12.18 8.60
CA GLY A 95 -17.60 -13.25 8.33
C GLY A 95 -18.59 -12.91 7.21
N ASN A 96 -19.23 -11.74 7.27
CA ASN A 96 -20.31 -11.37 6.35
C ASN A 96 -19.83 -10.61 5.12
N ARG A 97 -18.55 -10.21 5.08
CA ARG A 97 -17.99 -9.35 4.04
C ARG A 97 -18.78 -8.04 3.89
N GLU A 98 -19.16 -7.43 5.01
CA GLU A 98 -19.91 -6.18 5.06
C GLU A 98 -19.58 -5.40 6.33
N ASN A 99 -19.58 -4.07 6.27
CA ASN A 99 -19.56 -3.20 7.45
C ASN A 99 -20.97 -2.64 7.70
N PRO A 100 -21.85 -3.37 8.44
CA PRO A 100 -23.25 -2.99 8.56
C PRO A 100 -23.46 -1.70 9.37
N LYS A 101 -22.48 -1.31 10.21
CA LYS A 101 -22.55 -0.12 11.04
C LYS A 101 -22.32 1.17 10.26
N TYR A 102 -21.37 1.15 9.34
CA TYR A 102 -20.89 2.36 8.67
C TYR A 102 -21.07 2.38 7.16
N ALA A 103 -21.25 1.23 6.52
CA ALA A 103 -21.49 1.10 5.08
C ALA A 103 -22.45 -0.08 4.79
N PRO A 104 -23.71 0.00 5.26
CA PRO A 104 -24.67 -1.08 5.07
C PRO A 104 -24.96 -1.32 3.58
N ASN A 105 -25.10 -2.59 3.20
CA ASN A 105 -25.29 -3.08 1.83
C ASN A 105 -24.08 -2.87 0.90
N VAL A 106 -22.91 -2.53 1.43
CA VAL A 106 -21.65 -2.50 0.65
C VAL A 106 -20.92 -3.83 0.86
N HIS A 107 -20.89 -4.64 -0.21
CA HIS A 107 -20.15 -5.90 -0.19
C HIS A 107 -18.64 -5.67 -0.29
N LEU A 108 -17.88 -6.32 0.59
CA LEU A 108 -16.43 -6.21 0.68
C LEU A 108 -15.72 -7.24 -0.20
N LYS A 109 -14.72 -6.81 -0.97
CA LYS A 109 -13.87 -7.70 -1.77
C LYS A 109 -13.16 -8.71 -0.89
N ASP A 110 -13.08 -9.98 -1.28
CA ASP A 110 -12.57 -11.10 -0.47
C ASP A 110 -11.16 -10.93 0.09
N ASN A 111 -10.32 -10.13 -0.58
CA ASN A 111 -8.95 -9.84 -0.20
C ASN A 111 -8.81 -8.70 0.83
N ILE A 112 -9.81 -8.48 1.68
CA ILE A 112 -9.77 -7.54 2.81
C ILE A 112 -9.80 -8.32 4.13
N GLU A 113 -8.89 -7.99 5.04
CA GLU A 113 -8.78 -8.60 6.37
C GLU A 113 -8.91 -7.54 7.46
N ALA A 114 -10.01 -7.56 8.21
CA ALA A 114 -10.21 -6.68 9.35
C ALA A 114 -9.47 -7.19 10.58
N ASN A 115 -8.77 -6.28 11.27
CA ASN A 115 -7.96 -6.60 12.45
C ASN A 115 -8.10 -5.49 13.52
N GLY A 116 -8.21 -5.90 14.79
CA GLY A 116 -8.36 -4.99 15.94
C GLY A 116 -7.05 -4.51 16.56
N ASP A 117 -5.91 -5.03 16.15
CA ASP A 117 -4.58 -4.66 16.65
C ASP A 117 -3.92 -3.64 15.70
N ALA A 118 -3.99 -2.36 16.08
CA ALA A 118 -3.38 -1.26 15.33
C ALA A 118 -1.86 -1.43 15.17
N ALA A 119 -1.17 -1.93 16.18
CA ALA A 119 0.28 -2.06 16.16
C ALA A 119 0.71 -3.19 15.23
N ALA A 120 0.03 -4.33 15.28
CA ALA A 120 0.27 -5.43 14.35
C ALA A 120 0.05 -5.00 12.90
N VAL A 121 -1.09 -4.35 12.60
CA VAL A 121 -1.39 -3.86 11.24
C VAL A 121 -0.35 -2.84 10.77
N ALA A 122 0.01 -1.86 11.62
CA ALA A 122 1.01 -0.85 11.27
C ALA A 122 2.38 -1.49 10.99
N SER A 123 2.82 -2.43 11.84
CA SER A 123 4.12 -3.08 11.70
C SER A 123 4.26 -3.92 10.44
N ALA A 124 3.14 -4.45 9.92
CA ALA A 124 3.12 -5.24 8.70
C ALA A 124 3.00 -4.39 7.42
N SER A 125 2.79 -3.08 7.53
CA SER A 125 2.42 -2.21 6.41
C SER A 125 3.62 -1.43 5.84
N ASP A 126 3.72 -1.40 4.51
CA ASP A 126 4.63 -0.50 3.79
C ASP A 126 3.96 0.83 3.44
N VAL A 127 2.63 0.81 3.22
CA VAL A 127 1.81 1.98 2.94
C VAL A 127 0.55 1.95 3.79
N ILE A 128 0.30 3.05 4.51
CA ILE A 128 -0.85 3.19 5.43
C ILE A 128 -1.75 4.32 4.95
N PHE A 129 -3.02 4.01 4.70
CA PHE A 129 -4.07 5.00 4.41
C PHE A 129 -4.81 5.39 5.69
N PHE A 130 -4.55 6.59 6.20
CA PHE A 130 -5.28 7.14 7.34
C PHE A 130 -6.59 7.81 6.87
N VAL A 131 -7.73 7.21 7.21
CA VAL A 131 -9.08 7.63 6.80
C VAL A 131 -9.97 7.84 8.04
N TYR A 132 -9.63 8.84 8.84
CA TYR A 132 -10.37 9.20 10.05
C TYR A 132 -11.15 10.50 9.90
N ALA A 133 -12.30 10.58 10.57
CA ALA A 133 -12.91 11.87 10.86
C ALA A 133 -12.03 12.61 11.88
N THR A 134 -11.74 13.89 11.63
CA THR A 134 -10.81 14.73 12.43
C THR A 134 -11.11 14.72 13.93
N ARG A 135 -12.36 14.51 14.33
CA ARG A 135 -12.78 14.41 15.75
C ARG A 135 -12.18 13.20 16.49
N HIS A 136 -11.72 12.20 15.74
CA HIS A 136 -11.02 11.01 16.22
C HIS A 136 -9.58 10.94 15.69
N GLY A 137 -9.15 11.96 14.92
CA GLY A 137 -7.84 12.03 14.30
C GLY A 137 -6.82 12.42 15.35
N LEU A 138 -5.95 11.46 15.68
CA LEU A 138 -4.87 11.50 16.68
C LEU A 138 -5.23 11.19 18.12
N LEU A 139 -5.80 10.00 18.32
CA LEU A 139 -5.42 9.15 19.46
C LEU A 139 -4.28 8.19 19.05
N MET A 140 -3.22 8.71 18.40
CA MET A 140 -2.01 7.91 18.13
C MET A 140 -0.95 8.04 19.23
N THR A 141 -1.19 8.91 20.20
CA THR A 141 -0.46 8.96 21.45
C THR A 141 -1.42 9.44 22.52
N GLU A 142 -1.46 8.78 23.68
CA GLU A 142 -1.91 9.40 24.94
C GLU A 142 -0.92 10.50 25.34
N THR A 143 -0.68 11.49 24.47
CA THR A 143 0.09 12.66 24.84
C THR A 143 -0.82 13.53 25.67
N THR A 144 -0.61 13.47 26.98
CA THR A 144 -1.16 14.33 28.03
C THR A 144 -0.76 15.80 27.89
N GLU A 145 -0.29 16.23 26.71
CA GLU A 145 0.08 17.61 26.45
C GLU A 145 -1.13 18.39 25.95
N THR A 146 -1.63 19.28 26.82
CA THR A 146 -2.64 20.27 26.47
C THR A 146 -2.12 21.14 25.33
N VAL A 147 -2.66 20.96 24.13
CA VAL A 147 -2.41 21.90 23.03
C VAL A 147 -3.03 23.24 23.44
N PRO A 148 -2.27 24.35 23.46
CA PRO A 148 -2.84 25.65 23.76
C PRO A 148 -3.99 25.96 22.79
N ASP A 149 -5.06 26.56 23.32
CA ASP A 149 -6.42 26.68 22.77
C ASP A 149 -6.56 27.43 21.42
N GLN A 150 -5.48 27.63 20.67
CA GLN A 150 -5.43 28.48 19.47
C GLN A 150 -4.54 27.99 18.33
N VAL A 151 -3.95 26.79 18.39
CA VAL A 151 -3.09 26.30 17.30
C VAL A 151 -3.84 25.30 16.41
N ILE A 152 -4.26 25.75 15.23
CA ILE A 152 -4.74 24.86 14.17
C ILE A 152 -3.52 24.13 13.58
N ARG A 153 -3.54 22.81 13.59
CA ARG A 153 -2.54 21.95 12.93
C ARG A 153 -3.20 21.07 11.89
N LEU A 154 -2.50 20.82 10.79
CA LEU A 154 -2.94 19.85 9.80
C LEU A 154 -2.71 18.43 10.34
N VAL A 155 -3.63 17.50 10.03
CA VAL A 155 -3.44 16.08 10.35
C VAL A 155 -2.14 15.54 9.75
N SER A 156 -1.77 16.01 8.55
CA SER A 156 -0.52 15.65 7.89
C SER A 156 0.74 16.12 8.64
N GLU A 157 0.69 17.31 9.23
CA GLU A 157 1.78 17.84 10.06
C GLU A 157 1.93 17.05 11.34
N GLU A 158 0.80 16.66 11.94
CA GLU A 158 0.81 15.88 13.17
C GLU A 158 1.30 14.44 12.94
N ILE A 159 0.88 13.81 11.84
CA ILE A 159 1.45 12.52 11.41
C ILE A 159 2.96 12.64 11.19
N LEU A 160 3.42 13.69 10.49
CA LEU A 160 4.84 13.95 10.30
C LEU A 160 5.56 14.15 11.65
N ARG A 161 4.94 14.87 12.60
CA ARG A 161 5.51 15.12 13.94
C ARG A 161 5.73 13.81 14.70
N VAL A 162 4.73 12.93 14.73
CA VAL A 162 4.76 11.68 15.49
C VAL A 162 5.61 10.61 14.79
N THR A 163 5.39 10.40 13.49
CA THR A 163 5.99 9.29 12.72
C THR A 163 7.34 9.64 12.09
N LYS A 164 7.69 10.93 12.06
CA LYS A 164 8.86 11.47 11.33
C LYS A 164 8.86 11.16 9.83
N SER A 165 7.70 10.78 9.27
CA SER A 165 7.55 10.43 7.86
C SER A 165 6.59 11.40 7.16
N PRO A 166 6.98 11.99 6.02
CA PRO A 166 6.08 12.86 5.27
C PRO A 166 4.96 12.03 4.63
N CYS A 167 3.73 12.54 4.70
CA CYS A 167 2.56 11.87 4.16
C CYS A 167 2.11 12.47 2.83
N VAL A 168 1.41 11.64 2.06
CA VAL A 168 0.60 12.06 0.91
C VAL A 168 -0.76 12.51 1.47
N VAL A 169 -1.23 13.68 1.07
CA VAL A 169 -2.58 14.16 1.40
C VAL A 169 -3.48 13.94 0.20
N VAL A 170 -4.68 13.39 0.43
CA VAL A 170 -5.71 13.24 -0.61
C VAL A 170 -6.96 13.98 -0.15
N SER A 171 -7.44 14.90 -0.98
CA SER A 171 -8.62 15.70 -0.67
C SER A 171 -9.39 16.05 -1.94
N GLY A 172 -10.72 16.05 -1.89
CA GLY A 172 -11.54 16.39 -3.05
C GLY A 172 -13.03 16.22 -2.82
N GLY A 173 -13.79 16.39 -3.90
CA GLY A 173 -15.24 16.22 -3.94
C GLY A 173 -15.65 14.74 -3.92
N VAL A 174 -15.26 14.02 -2.87
CA VAL A 174 -15.52 12.58 -2.71
C VAL A 174 -16.42 12.38 -1.50
N ASN A 175 -17.52 11.65 -1.68
CA ASN A 175 -18.39 11.23 -0.59
C ASN A 175 -18.51 9.70 -0.57
N ALA A 176 -18.72 9.12 0.61
CA ALA A 176 -18.66 7.67 0.79
C ALA A 176 -19.70 6.93 -0.04
N LYS A 177 -20.93 7.45 -0.08
CA LYS A 177 -22.03 6.83 -0.83
C LYS A 177 -21.77 6.85 -2.33
N GLY A 178 -21.28 7.98 -2.84
CA GLY A 178 -20.92 8.12 -4.25
C GLY A 178 -19.77 7.19 -4.64
N LEU A 179 -18.75 7.09 -3.78
CA LEU A 179 -17.66 6.13 -4.00
C LEU A 179 -18.16 4.68 -4.02
N ALA A 180 -19.06 4.31 -3.10
CA ALA A 180 -19.69 2.99 -3.06
C ALA A 180 -20.50 2.67 -4.31
N ASN A 181 -21.20 3.66 -4.86
CA ASN A 181 -22.03 3.53 -6.06
C ASN A 181 -21.23 3.57 -7.37
N GLY A 182 -19.94 3.91 -7.30
CA GLY A 182 -19.15 4.21 -8.49
C GLY A 182 -19.56 5.52 -9.17
N ASP A 183 -20.11 6.48 -8.43
CA ASP A 183 -20.39 7.82 -8.93
C ASP A 183 -19.09 8.54 -9.31
N PHE A 184 -19.17 9.43 -10.29
CA PHE A 184 -18.04 10.27 -10.67
C PHE A 184 -17.56 11.11 -9.47
N ALA A 185 -16.25 11.09 -9.22
CA ALA A 185 -15.60 11.89 -8.20
C ALA A 185 -14.20 12.33 -8.66
N GLU A 186 -13.73 13.42 -8.07
CA GLU A 186 -12.37 13.91 -8.27
C GLU A 186 -11.70 14.14 -6.93
N ALA A 187 -10.41 13.80 -6.89
CA ALA A 187 -9.56 14.02 -5.73
C ALA A 187 -8.21 14.57 -6.17
N THR A 188 -7.67 15.46 -5.35
CA THR A 188 -6.36 16.07 -5.47
C THR A 188 -5.38 15.38 -4.53
N ILE A 189 -4.23 15.00 -5.06
CA ILE A 189 -3.10 14.48 -4.28
C ILE A 189 -2.11 15.62 -4.01
N GLY A 190 -1.89 15.96 -2.74
CA GLY A 190 -0.83 16.87 -2.30
C GLY A 190 0.33 16.06 -1.72
N CYS A 191 1.48 16.07 -2.41
CA CYS A 191 2.70 15.44 -1.93
C CYS A 191 3.94 16.14 -2.49
N PRO A 192 4.96 16.44 -1.67
CA PRO A 192 6.24 16.97 -2.16
C PRO A 192 7.06 15.94 -2.97
N ASN A 193 6.87 14.64 -2.71
CA ASN A 193 7.58 13.57 -3.40
C ASN A 193 6.75 13.07 -4.60
N PRO A 194 7.24 13.20 -5.84
CA PRO A 194 6.48 12.80 -7.03
C PRO A 194 6.27 11.29 -7.15
N GLU A 195 7.23 10.47 -6.72
CA GLU A 195 7.10 9.01 -6.75
C GLU A 195 5.98 8.54 -5.82
N ARG A 196 5.90 9.12 -4.60
CA ARG A 196 4.80 8.85 -3.66
C ARG A 196 3.45 9.37 -4.17
N ALA A 197 3.46 10.49 -4.89
CA ALA A 197 2.24 11.04 -5.49
C ALA A 197 1.70 10.10 -6.59
N GLU A 198 2.57 9.59 -7.46
CA GLU A 198 2.19 8.63 -8.50
C GLU A 198 1.80 7.26 -7.91
N GLU A 199 2.45 6.81 -6.84
CA GLU A 199 2.05 5.62 -6.09
C GLU A 199 0.63 5.76 -5.51
N ALA A 200 0.33 6.88 -4.84
CA ALA A 200 -1.00 7.15 -4.32
C ALA A 200 -2.05 7.24 -5.43
N LYS A 201 -1.72 7.86 -6.55
CA LYS A 201 -2.59 7.93 -7.73
C LYS A 201 -2.85 6.54 -8.30
N LEU A 202 -1.82 5.71 -8.46
CA LEU A 202 -1.95 4.34 -8.96
C LEU A 202 -2.89 3.50 -8.08
N LEU A 203 -2.77 3.63 -6.76
CA LEU A 203 -3.58 2.91 -5.77
C LEU A 203 -5.02 3.40 -5.69
N LEU A 204 -5.28 4.70 -5.92
CA LEU A 204 -6.61 5.31 -5.76
C LEU A 204 -7.38 5.52 -7.08
N GLN A 205 -6.72 5.47 -8.23
CA GLN A 205 -7.39 5.73 -9.51
C GLN A 205 -8.32 4.57 -9.89
N VAL A 206 -9.56 4.91 -10.25
CA VAL A 206 -10.55 3.99 -10.82
C VAL A 206 -10.49 4.07 -12.35
N LYS A 207 -10.52 2.93 -13.04
CA LYS A 207 -10.71 2.87 -14.49
C LYS A 207 -12.13 2.39 -14.77
N TYR A 208 -13.00 3.26 -15.29
CA TYR A 208 -14.35 2.85 -15.68
C TYR A 208 -14.32 2.11 -17.03
N PRO A 209 -15.15 1.07 -17.21
CA PRO A 209 -15.38 0.49 -18.53
C PRO A 209 -15.94 1.58 -19.46
N THR A 210 -15.40 1.64 -20.67
CA THR A 210 -15.55 2.70 -21.70
C THR A 210 -16.98 2.93 -22.22
N THR A 211 -18.01 2.38 -21.59
CA THR A 211 -19.41 2.43 -22.05
C THR A 211 -20.24 3.51 -21.36
N SER A 212 -19.76 4.16 -20.30
CA SER A 212 -20.37 5.36 -19.71
C SER A 212 -19.45 6.56 -19.92
N SER A 213 -20.00 7.64 -20.50
CA SER A 213 -19.26 8.82 -20.98
C SER A 213 -18.67 9.72 -19.88
N HIS A 214 -18.54 9.24 -18.64
CA HIS A 214 -18.18 10.06 -17.47
C HIS A 214 -17.22 9.25 -16.57
N SER A 215 -15.97 9.70 -16.42
CA SER A 215 -14.86 8.99 -15.77
C SER A 215 -14.41 9.68 -14.50
N ALA A 216 -14.57 9.09 -13.31
CA ALA A 216 -13.98 9.66 -12.08
C ALA A 216 -12.46 9.81 -12.27
N THR A 217 -11.93 11.02 -12.11
CA THR A 217 -10.54 11.33 -12.40
C THR A 217 -9.83 11.69 -11.09
N VAL A 218 -8.90 10.83 -10.65
CA VAL A 218 -7.96 11.21 -9.60
C VAL A 218 -6.86 12.03 -10.24
N THR A 219 -6.90 13.34 -10.06
CA THR A 219 -5.92 14.27 -10.60
C THR A 219 -4.82 14.47 -9.55
N ALA A 220 -3.64 13.93 -9.81
CA ALA A 220 -2.47 14.26 -9.01
C ALA A 220 -1.97 15.67 -9.40
N LEU A 221 -1.89 16.58 -8.43
CA LEU A 221 -1.25 17.88 -8.59
C LEU A 221 0.02 17.88 -7.74
N SER A 222 1.18 17.76 -8.38
CA SER A 222 2.47 17.95 -7.71
C SER A 222 2.63 19.45 -7.37
N TYR A 223 2.45 19.82 -6.10
CA TYR A 223 2.76 21.17 -5.62
C TYR A 223 4.24 21.22 -5.24
N PHE A 224 5.04 21.93 -6.05
CA PHE A 224 6.40 22.29 -5.68
C PHE A 224 6.34 23.53 -4.79
N SER A 225 6.23 23.36 -3.47
CA SER A 225 6.59 24.45 -2.57
C SER A 225 8.10 24.63 -2.66
N THR A 226 8.54 25.70 -3.33
CA THR A 226 9.90 26.22 -3.08
C THR A 226 10.04 26.47 -1.58
N PRO A 227 11.18 26.13 -0.95
CA PRO A 227 11.38 26.48 0.44
C PRO A 227 11.20 28.00 0.58
N VAL A 228 10.29 28.41 1.45
CA VAL A 228 10.26 29.81 1.92
C VAL A 228 11.55 29.98 2.70
N VAL A 229 12.57 30.49 2.03
CA VAL A 229 13.77 31.01 2.67
C VAL A 229 13.28 32.12 3.59
N GLY A 230 13.58 32.00 4.88
CA GLY A 230 13.00 32.79 5.94
C GLY A 230 13.10 34.31 5.74
N LEU A 231 12.12 34.99 6.32
CA LEU A 231 12.21 36.38 6.76
C LEU A 231 12.16 36.40 8.28
#